data_AF-A0A9N9NVT5-F1
#
_entry.id   AF-A0A9N9NVT5-F1
#
_cell.length_a   1.000
_cell.length_b   1.000
_cell.length_c   1.000
_cell.angle_alpha   90.00
_cell.angle_beta   90.00
_cell.angle_gamma   90.00
#
_symmetry.space_group_name_H-M   'P 1'
#
loop_
_entity.id
_entity.type
_entity.pdbx_description
1 polymer ?
#
loop_
_entity_poly.entity_id
_entity_poly.type
_entity_poly.pdbx_seq_one_letter_code
_entity_poly.pdbx_strand_id
1 'polypeptide(L)'
;LDETVEPLKGTLSNRIKENAVKSEIDKNNELCRSAVRAAVVLNKLAEQAGSTPKFDAFVKDTKIGSWSDQFNIYQNELENKESGSGHVGDSMDQP
;
A
#
# COMPACT_ATOMS: atom_id res chain seq x y z
N LEU A 1 12.81 -1.70 7.48
CA LEU A 1 11.35 -1.43 7.47
C LEU A 1 10.90 -0.62 8.69
N ASP A 2 11.54 -0.72 9.85
CA ASP A 2 11.13 0.01 11.06
C ASP A 2 11.05 1.54 10.92
N GLU A 3 11.97 2.13 10.17
CA GLU A 3 12.03 3.58 9.94
C GLU A 3 10.84 4.09 9.10
N THR A 4 10.19 3.21 8.33
CA THR A 4 9.02 3.59 7.51
C THR A 4 7.72 3.54 8.31
N VAL A 5 7.70 2.90 9.49
CA VAL A 5 6.48 2.70 10.27
C VAL A 5 5.93 4.02 10.79
N GLU A 6 6.76 4.85 11.43
CA GLU A 6 6.30 6.14 11.98
C GLU A 6 5.72 7.10 10.93
N PRO A 7 6.39 7.36 9.78
CA PRO A 7 5.82 8.25 8.77
C PRO A 7 4.53 7.71 8.14
N LEU A 8 4.43 6.39 7.92
CA LEU A 8 3.21 5.77 7.40
C LEU A 8 2.07 5.83 8.42
N LYS A 9 2.32 5.50 9.69
CA LYS A 9 1.33 5.63 10.77
C LYS A 9 0.86 7.08 10.92
N GLY A 10 1.78 8.04 10.90
CA GLY A 10 1.48 9.46 10.97
C GLY A 10 0.56 9.90 9.82
N THR A 11 0.84 9.43 8.61
CA THR A 11 0.00 9.71 7.43
C THR A 11 -1.41 9.13 7.59
N LEU A 12 -1.52 7.84 7.95
CA LEU A 12 -2.81 7.15 8.08
C LEU A 12 -3.66 7.64 9.25
N SER A 13 -3.04 8.29 10.23
CA SER A 13 -3.70 8.86 11.41
C SER A 13 -3.97 10.37 11.27
N ASN A 14 -3.57 10.99 10.15
CA ASN A 14 -3.70 12.43 9.97
C ASN A 14 -5.18 12.84 9.91
N ARG A 15 -5.56 13.77 10.80
CA ARG A 15 -6.92 14.31 10.90
C ARG A 15 -6.95 15.68 10.26
N ILE A 16 -7.74 15.83 9.20
CA ILE A 16 -8.00 17.12 8.57
C ILE A 16 -8.90 17.97 9.48
N LYS A 17 -8.69 19.29 9.50
CA LYS A 17 -9.51 20.24 10.27
C LYS A 17 -10.95 20.23 9.77
N GLU A 18 -11.91 20.46 10.66
CA GLU A 18 -13.35 20.45 10.32
C GLU A 18 -13.75 21.51 9.28
N ASN A 19 -13.00 22.61 9.21
CA ASN A 19 -13.21 23.70 8.26
C ASN A 19 -12.35 23.60 6.99
N ALA A 20 -11.71 22.45 6.75
CA ALA A 20 -10.88 22.27 5.56
C ALA A 20 -11.73 22.28 4.29
N VAL A 21 -11.19 22.87 3.24
CA VAL A 21 -11.90 22.92 1.96
C VAL A 21 -11.83 21.56 1.28
N LYS A 22 -12.78 21.27 0.38
CA LYS A 22 -12.90 19.98 -0.31
C LYS A 22 -11.56 19.50 -0.92
N SER A 23 -10.82 20.40 -1.57
CA SER A 23 -9.53 20.05 -2.18
C SER A 23 -8.48 19.56 -1.18
N GLU A 24 -8.49 20.06 0.06
CA GLU A 24 -7.56 19.61 1.10
C GLU A 24 -7.94 18.22 1.61
N ILE A 25 -9.25 17.98 1.78
CA ILE A 25 -9.80 16.68 2.16
C ILE A 25 -9.46 15.63 1.10
N ASP A 26 -9.72 15.95 -0.17
CA ASP A 26 -9.45 15.05 -1.31
C ASP A 26 -7.95 14.73 -1.40
N LYS A 27 -7.09 15.75 -1.23
CA LYS A 27 -5.63 15.57 -1.22
C LYS A 27 -5.17 14.67 -0.08
N ASN A 28 -5.71 14.84 1.12
CA ASN A 28 -5.38 13.99 2.26
C ASN A 28 -5.83 12.56 2.05
N ASN A 29 -7.06 12.37 1.56
CA ASN A 29 -7.59 11.04 1.29
C ASN A 29 -6.72 10.30 0.26
N GLU A 30 -6.27 10.98 -0.79
CA GLU A 30 -5.38 10.36 -1.76
C GLU A 30 -3.98 10.08 -1.20
N LEU A 31 -3.45 10.97 -0.37
CA LEU A 31 -2.19 10.73 0.33
C LEU A 31 -2.27 9.47 1.21
N CYS A 32 -3.36 9.31 1.97
CA CYS A 32 -3.56 8.11 2.77
C CYS A 32 -3.68 6.84 1.92
N ARG A 33 -4.44 6.88 0.81
CA ARG A 33 -4.50 5.75 -0.14
C ARG A 33 -3.12 5.39 -0.68
N SER A 34 -2.30 6.38 -1.03
CA SER A 34 -0.92 6.18 -1.46
C SER A 34 -0.06 5.52 -0.37
N ALA A 35 -0.20 5.94 0.89
CA ALA A 35 0.49 5.32 2.02
C ALA A 35 0.06 3.85 2.23
N VAL A 36 -1.23 3.51 2.04
CA VAL A 36 -1.70 2.11 2.09
C VAL A 36 -1.08 1.30 0.95
N ARG A 37 -1.05 1.82 -0.28
CA ARG A 37 -0.38 1.14 -1.42
C ARG A 37 1.09 0.87 -1.11
N ALA A 38 1.80 1.84 -0.54
CA ALA A 38 3.19 1.67 -0.13
C ALA A 38 3.33 0.58 0.95
N ALA A 39 2.46 0.57 1.96
CA ALA A 39 2.46 -0.44 3.02
C ALA A 39 2.26 -1.87 2.46
N VAL A 40 1.37 -2.04 1.47
CA VAL A 40 1.14 -3.34 0.80
C VAL A 40 2.40 -3.83 0.08
N VAL A 41 3.05 -2.97 -0.70
CA VAL A 41 4.28 -3.33 -1.43
C VAL A 41 5.42 -3.66 -0.45
N LEU A 42 5.56 -2.88 0.62
CA LEU A 42 6.55 -3.14 1.66
C LEU A 42 6.25 -4.43 2.42
N ASN A 43 4.98 -4.77 2.67
CA ASN A 43 4.60 -6.04 3.30
C ASN A 43 5.03 -7.23 2.44
N LYS A 44 4.80 -7.16 1.14
CA LYS A 44 5.25 -8.21 0.22
C LYS A 44 6.79 -8.33 0.19
N LEU A 45 7.51 -7.22 0.23
CA LEU A 45 8.97 -7.25 0.34
C LEU A 45 9.40 -7.92 1.66
N ALA A 46 8.71 -7.62 2.76
CA ALA A 46 8.97 -8.20 4.08
C ALA A 46 8.72 -9.72 4.11
N GLU A 47 7.69 -10.21 3.40
CA GLU A 47 7.40 -11.64 3.25
C GLU A 47 8.56 -12.40 2.57
N GLN A 48 9.31 -11.74 1.68
CA GLN A 48 10.43 -12.34 0.95
C GLN A 48 11.78 -12.17 1.64
N ALA A 49 12.05 -10.98 2.20
CA ALA A 49 13.35 -10.60 2.76
C ALA A 49 13.42 -10.66 4.29
N GLY A 50 12.28 -10.96 4.94
CA GLY A 50 12.13 -10.91 6.39
C GLY A 50 11.52 -9.59 6.87
N SER A 51 10.74 -9.69 7.94
CA SER A 51 10.06 -8.56 8.57
C SER A 51 10.61 -8.28 9.97
N THR A 52 10.27 -7.12 10.50
CA THR A 52 10.57 -6.71 11.86
C THR A 52 9.28 -6.70 12.69
N PRO A 53 9.33 -7.00 14.01
CA PRO A 53 8.13 -7.03 14.84
C PRO A 53 7.34 -5.72 14.85
N LYS A 54 8.02 -4.57 14.75
CA LYS A 54 7.39 -3.25 14.69
C LYS A 54 6.64 -3.03 13.38
N PHE A 55 7.21 -3.48 12.26
CA PHE A 55 6.54 -3.41 10.96
C PHE A 55 5.38 -4.40 10.87
N ASP A 56 5.52 -5.62 11.39
CA ASP A 56 4.43 -6.60 11.45
C ASP A 56 3.23 -6.09 12.26
N ALA A 57 3.49 -5.47 13.42
CA ALA A 57 2.46 -4.84 14.22
C ALA A 57 1.74 -3.75 13.43
N PHE A 58 2.47 -2.90 12.71
CA PHE A 58 1.89 -1.86 11.85
C PHE A 58 1.00 -2.42 10.74
N VAL A 59 1.45 -3.45 10.02
CA VAL A 59 0.65 -4.08 8.95
C VAL A 59 -0.59 -4.72 9.54
N LYS A 60 -0.46 -5.44 10.66
CA LYS A 60 -1.60 -6.04 11.37
C LYS A 60 -2.63 -4.98 11.76
N ASP A 61 -2.19 -3.87 12.36
CA ASP A 61 -3.06 -2.75 12.74
C ASP A 61 -3.78 -2.18 11.51
N THR A 62 -3.07 -2.05 10.38
CA THR A 62 -3.63 -1.53 9.12
C THR A 62 -4.68 -2.47 8.53
N LYS A 63 -4.46 -3.80 8.61
CA LYS A 63 -5.38 -4.84 8.12
C LYS A 63 -6.68 -4.94 8.92
N ILE A 64 -6.71 -4.48 10.17
CA ILE A 64 -7.92 -4.51 11.02
C ILE A 64 -8.54 -3.13 11.27
N GLY A 65 -7.81 -2.06 10.94
CA GLY A 65 -8.24 -0.68 11.17
C GLY A 65 -9.06 -0.08 10.03
N SER A 66 -9.18 1.24 10.03
CA SER A 66 -9.97 2.01 9.05
C SER A 66 -9.51 1.90 7.59
N TRP A 67 -8.33 1.32 7.36
CA TRP A 67 -7.72 1.15 6.04
C TRP A 67 -7.74 -0.30 5.54
N SER A 68 -8.41 -1.22 6.26
CA SER A 68 -8.46 -2.65 5.96
C SER A 68 -8.96 -2.94 4.54
N ASP A 69 -10.07 -2.33 4.13
CA ASP A 69 -10.64 -2.53 2.80
C ASP A 69 -9.69 -2.10 1.69
N GLN A 70 -9.08 -0.92 1.84
CA GLN A 70 -8.10 -0.42 0.86
C GLN A 70 -6.85 -1.30 0.82
N PHE A 71 -6.40 -1.79 1.97
CA PHE A 71 -5.28 -2.71 2.05
C PHE A 71 -5.57 -4.00 1.28
N ASN A 72 -6.73 -4.61 1.50
CA ASN A 72 -7.15 -5.84 0.82
C ASN A 72 -7.29 -5.64 -0.70
N ILE A 73 -7.89 -4.53 -1.13
CA ILE A 73 -8.02 -4.18 -2.55
C ILE A 73 -6.64 -4.09 -3.19
N TYR A 74 -5.71 -3.32 -2.62
CA TYR A 74 -4.39 -3.13 -3.20
C TYR A 74 -3.50 -4.38 -3.11
N GLN A 75 -3.68 -5.22 -2.09
CA GLN A 75 -2.98 -6.51 -2.01
C GLN A 75 -3.42 -7.43 -3.16
N ASN A 76 -4.73 -7.55 -3.39
CA ASN A 76 -5.26 -8.33 -4.51
C ASN A 76 -4.86 -7.74 -5.87
N GLU A 77 -4.86 -6.42 -6.04
CA GLU A 77 -4.36 -5.78 -7.26
C GLU A 77 -2.88 -6.08 -7.53
N LEU A 78 -2.06 -6.13 -6.48
CA LEU A 78 -0.63 -6.44 -6.58
C LEU A 78 -0.41 -7.89 -7.01
N GLU A 79 -1.13 -8.83 -6.42
CA GLU A 79 -1.10 -10.27 -6.76
C GLU A 79 -1.58 -10.54 -8.20
N ASN A 80 -2.65 -9.85 -8.64
CA ASN A 80 -3.18 -9.97 -10.00
C ASN A 80 -2.24 -9.38 -11.05
N LYS A 81 -1.52 -8.28 -10.74
CA LYS A 81 -0.52 -7.69 -11.65
C LYS A 81 0.64 -8.64 -11.95
N GLU A 82 1.04 -9.48 -11.00
CA GLU A 82 2.07 -10.48 -11.24
C GLU A 82 1.58 -11.63 -12.11
N SER A 83 0.32 -12.03 -11.92
CA SER A 83 -0.30 -13.10 -12.70
C SER A 83 -0.51 -12.72 -14.17
N GLY A 84 -0.60 -11.42 -14.48
CA GLY A 84 -0.73 -10.88 -15.84
C GLY A 84 0.58 -10.50 -16.54
N SER A 85 1.73 -10.63 -15.89
CA SER A 85 3.05 -10.26 -16.45
C SER A 85 3.87 -11.47 -16.95
N GLY A 86 3.21 -12.61 -17.15
CA GLY A 86 3.80 -13.78 -17.80
C GLY A 86 3.69 -13.70 -19.32
N HIS A 87 4.79 -13.41 -19.99
CA HIS A 87 5.08 -13.84 -21.37
C HIS A 87 4.21 -13.25 -22.51
N VAL A 88 4.65 -12.10 -23.05
CA VAL A 88 4.62 -11.88 -24.51
C VAL A 88 6.07 -11.91 -24.99
N GLY A 89 6.69 -13.08 -24.83
CA GLY A 89 7.96 -13.39 -25.47
C GLY A 89 7.68 -13.78 -26.91
N ASP A 90 8.18 -12.95 -27.82
CA ASP A 90 8.72 -13.36 -29.12
C ASP A 90 7.82 -14.25 -30.01
N SER A 91 6.99 -13.62 -30.81
CA SER A 91 6.46 -14.22 -32.04
C SER A 91 6.20 -13.13 -33.06
N MET A 92 7.27 -12.53 -33.59
CA MET A 92 7.20 -11.79 -34.84
C MET A 92 8.32 -12.20 -35.78
N ASP A 93 7.90 -12.94 -36.81
CA ASP A 93 8.49 -13.14 -38.12
C ASP A 93 9.87 -13.80 -38.24
N GLN A 94 9.83 -15.05 -38.70
CA GLN A 94 10.89 -15.62 -39.53
C GLN A 94 10.43 -15.65 -41.01
N PRO A 95 11.39 -15.59 -41.95
CA PRO A 95 11.25 -15.01 -43.30
C PRO A 95 10.43 -15.81 -44.31
#